data_AF-A0A2V9LML2-F1
#
_entry.id   AF-A0A2V9LML2-F1
#
_cell.length_a   1.000
_cell.length_b   1.000
_cell.length_c   1.000
_cell.angle_alpha   90.00
_cell.angle_beta   90.00
_cell.angle_gamma   90.00
#
_symmetry.space_group_name_H-M   'P 1'
#
loop_
_entity.id
_entity.type
_entity.pdbx_description
1 polymer ?
#
loop_
_entity_poly.entity_id
_entity_poly.type
_entity_poly.pdbx_seq_one_letter_code
_entity_poly.pdbx_strand_id
1 'polypeptide(L)'
;FQEKYPLNSRLVKKNGKLIEEVYRAGTPDGRIPPGRYAAELQRATRYLAQAMPYAGAAQRRVLRDLIRYYQSGEPADWRQFNIDWVRDNSTIDFTNGFIEVYKDPRGLKGASQAYVTVVDEKMNRLMKGFAAQAAYFERHAPWEDKYKLEKPNPPLANAVEALIETGDFEVETIGENLPNEAEIHDQYGSKSFVFTGSTRALSAAVGNSARQEFCYSSEELERARQYADFAEDLFTAMHEVIGHGSGKMNPRLTQEPAVYLKEYYSTLEETRADLMALWNFFDPKLIEMGALPSLEVAKAAYDAEARASLAQLREVPSGDTIEEDHRRGTQLIINFVRDKAGAVEPVDRNGKTYMVVKDYDKMRQGVGMLLAELMRIKAEGDYDAAKALITRYGIHFNTAWRDQVVERYKRLELPTYWVGINPDLVPHYGGNGRIDAVQIRYPRDFAQQQLRYTTITGE
;
A
#
# COMPACT_ATOMS: atom_id res chain seq x y z
N PHE A 1 -6.46 32.02 20.30
CA PHE A 1 -5.66 31.93 19.07
C PHE A 1 -6.32 30.87 18.21
N GLN A 2 -6.69 31.17 16.96
CA GLN A 2 -7.20 30.19 16.02
C GLN A 2 -6.12 29.96 14.97
N GLU A 3 -5.71 28.71 14.84
CA GLU A 3 -4.68 28.28 13.89
C GLU A 3 -5.23 28.36 12.47
N LYS A 4 -4.53 29.06 11.57
CA LYS A 4 -4.98 29.28 10.18
C LYS A 4 -4.28 28.35 9.18
N TYR A 5 -3.09 27.87 9.54
CA TYR A 5 -2.22 27.03 8.74
C TYR A 5 -1.86 25.78 9.55
N PRO A 6 -2.85 24.94 9.89
CA PRO A 6 -2.63 23.74 10.68
C PRO A 6 -1.60 22.83 9.98
N LEU A 7 -1.71 22.61 8.67
CA LEU A 7 -0.83 21.70 7.95
C LEU A 7 0.63 22.20 7.83
N ASN A 8 0.84 23.46 7.45
CA ASN A 8 2.11 23.98 6.97
C ASN A 8 2.62 25.20 7.77
N SER A 9 2.64 25.09 9.09
CA SER A 9 3.25 26.12 9.93
C SER A 9 3.83 25.56 11.21
N ARG A 10 4.78 26.30 11.79
CA ARG A 10 5.26 26.05 13.15
C ARG A 10 4.58 27.01 14.12
N LEU A 11 3.86 26.46 15.10
CA LEU A 11 3.25 27.25 16.16
C LEU A 11 4.31 27.58 17.22
N VAL A 12 4.60 28.86 17.43
CA VAL A 12 5.59 29.33 18.40
C VAL A 12 4.98 30.33 19.39
N LYS A 13 5.51 30.37 20.62
CA LYS A 13 5.18 31.41 21.60
C LYS A 13 6.27 32.47 21.60
N LYS A 14 5.98 33.66 21.09
CA LYS A 14 6.91 34.80 21.06
C LYS A 14 6.30 35.96 21.84
N ASN A 15 7.03 36.48 22.84
CA ASN A 15 6.58 37.58 23.70
C ASN A 15 5.18 37.37 24.30
N GLY A 16 4.92 36.14 24.79
CA GLY A 16 3.64 35.77 25.40
C GLY A 16 2.49 35.50 24.43
N LYS A 17 2.66 35.70 23.11
CA LYS A 17 1.64 35.46 22.09
C LYS A 17 1.97 34.24 21.23
N LEU A 18 0.94 33.47 20.86
CA LEU A 18 1.06 32.40 19.87
C LEU A 18 1.08 33.00 18.46
N ILE A 19 2.02 32.54 17.64
CA ILE A 19 2.24 32.98 16.25
C ILE A 19 2.49 31.74 15.39
N GLU A 20 1.94 31.71 14.19
CA GLU A 20 2.27 30.73 13.16
C GLU A 20 3.42 31.24 12.30
N GLU A 21 4.55 30.53 12.33
CA GLU A 21 5.61 30.68 11.34
C GLU A 21 5.28 29.78 10.14
N VAL A 22 4.56 30.34 9.17
CA VAL A 22 4.05 29.59 8.02
C VAL A 22 5.17 29.19 7.06
N TYR A 23 5.09 27.98 6.52
CA TYR A 23 6.02 27.44 5.53
C TYR A 23 5.65 27.97 4.15
N ARG A 24 6.39 28.96 3.65
CA ARG A 24 6.13 29.56 2.32
C ARG A 24 7.38 30.23 1.73
N ALA A 25 7.54 30.13 0.42
CA ALA A 25 8.57 30.77 -0.38
C ALA A 25 8.38 32.30 -0.51
N GLY A 26 7.14 32.78 -0.41
CA GLY A 26 6.76 34.14 -0.80
C GLY A 26 6.56 34.27 -2.32
N THR A 27 5.92 35.36 -2.77
CA THR A 27 5.69 35.63 -4.20
C THR A 27 6.80 36.51 -4.80
N PRO A 28 7.13 36.32 -6.10
CA PRO A 28 8.16 37.15 -6.76
C PRO A 28 7.86 38.66 -6.77
N ASP A 29 6.58 39.04 -6.72
CA ASP A 29 6.13 40.43 -6.65
C ASP A 29 6.16 41.03 -5.22
N GLY A 30 6.57 40.24 -4.23
CA GLY A 30 6.67 40.66 -2.82
C GLY A 30 5.34 40.84 -2.09
N ARG A 31 4.19 40.55 -2.73
CA ARG A 31 2.87 40.67 -2.09
C ARG A 31 2.66 39.69 -0.95
N ILE A 32 3.20 38.47 -1.09
CA ILE A 32 3.28 37.49 -0.01
C ILE A 32 4.73 37.41 0.43
N PRO A 33 5.07 37.80 1.67
CA PRO A 33 6.45 37.72 2.14
C PRO A 33 6.90 36.27 2.33
N PRO A 34 8.22 36.00 2.24
CA PRO A 34 8.77 34.70 2.58
C PRO A 34 8.51 34.34 4.05
N GLY A 35 8.27 33.05 4.31
CA GLY A 35 8.05 32.51 5.65
C GLY A 35 9.21 31.62 6.09
N ARG A 36 8.89 30.66 6.97
CA ARG A 36 9.83 29.61 7.37
C ARG A 36 10.10 28.68 6.18
N TYR A 37 11.32 28.17 6.06
CA TYR A 37 11.79 27.32 4.94
C TYR A 37 11.67 27.95 3.55
N ALA A 38 11.65 29.29 3.46
CA ALA A 38 11.48 29.97 2.18
C ALA A 38 12.55 29.61 1.15
N ALA A 39 13.82 29.44 1.58
CA ALA A 39 14.91 29.10 0.67
C ALA A 39 14.73 27.72 0.05
N GLU A 40 14.37 26.72 0.86
CA GLU A 40 14.07 25.35 0.44
C GLU A 40 12.90 25.33 -0.54
N LEU A 41 11.80 26.00 -0.18
CA LEU A 41 10.59 26.06 -1.01
C LEU A 41 10.84 26.82 -2.31
N GLN A 42 11.66 27.87 -2.33
CA GLN A 42 12.07 28.55 -3.56
C GLN A 42 12.88 27.63 -4.48
N ARG A 43 13.80 26.82 -3.92
CA ARG A 43 14.53 25.80 -4.69
C ARG A 43 13.58 24.76 -5.28
N ALA A 44 12.64 24.24 -4.50
CA ALA A 44 11.62 23.31 -4.98
C ALA A 44 10.79 23.92 -6.12
N THR A 45 10.28 25.15 -5.90
CA THR A 45 9.50 25.90 -6.89
C THR A 45 10.25 26.07 -8.22
N ARG A 46 11.57 26.31 -8.17
CA ARG A 46 12.42 26.41 -9.36
C ARG A 46 12.46 25.09 -10.15
N TYR A 47 12.63 23.95 -9.48
CA TYR A 47 12.64 22.65 -10.16
C TYR A 47 11.26 22.25 -10.70
N LEU A 48 10.19 22.53 -9.96
CA LEU A 48 8.82 22.34 -10.45
C LEU A 48 8.56 23.16 -11.72
N ALA A 49 9.04 24.41 -11.78
CA ALA A 49 8.94 25.25 -12.97
C ALA A 49 9.75 24.68 -14.15
N GLN A 50 10.93 24.11 -13.90
CA GLN A 50 11.75 23.45 -14.92
C GLN A 50 11.12 22.15 -15.46
N ALA A 51 10.24 21.50 -14.69
CA ALA A 51 9.50 20.32 -15.14
C ALA A 51 8.36 20.66 -16.12
N MET A 52 7.77 21.87 -16.03
CA MET A 52 6.60 22.26 -16.82
C MET A 52 6.74 22.06 -18.35
N PRO A 53 7.89 22.33 -19.01
CA PRO A 53 8.04 22.11 -20.45
C PRO A 53 7.95 20.65 -20.89
N TYR A 54 8.06 19.70 -19.95
CA TYR A 54 8.01 18.25 -20.20
C TYR A 54 6.66 17.63 -19.80
N ALA A 55 5.84 18.36 -19.05
CA ALA A 55 4.55 17.88 -18.55
C ALA A 55 3.42 18.06 -19.58
N GLY A 56 2.39 17.20 -19.54
CA GLY A 56 1.14 17.35 -20.28
C GLY A 56 0.30 18.55 -19.82
N ALA A 57 -0.81 18.86 -20.49
CA ALA A 57 -1.61 20.05 -20.15
C ALA A 57 -2.19 20.01 -18.73
N ALA A 58 -2.70 18.85 -18.29
CA ALA A 58 -3.23 18.65 -16.94
C ALA A 58 -2.11 18.71 -15.89
N GLN A 59 -1.05 17.90 -16.03
CA GLN A 59 0.09 17.95 -15.13
C GLN A 59 0.80 19.33 -15.06
N ARG A 60 0.84 20.12 -16.15
CA ARG A 60 1.34 21.51 -16.09
C ARG A 60 0.50 22.43 -15.20
N ARG A 61 -0.81 22.17 -15.08
CA ARG A 61 -1.70 22.87 -14.16
C ARG A 61 -1.36 22.47 -12.72
N VAL A 62 -1.29 21.17 -12.45
CA VAL A 62 -0.86 20.62 -11.15
C VAL A 62 0.45 21.24 -10.65
N LEU A 63 1.50 21.26 -11.50
CA LEU A 63 2.79 21.88 -11.16
C LEU A 63 2.66 23.36 -10.81
N ARG A 64 1.80 24.10 -11.52
CA ARG A 64 1.55 25.53 -11.27
C ARG A 64 0.83 25.75 -9.94
N ASP A 65 -0.15 24.92 -9.62
CA ASP A 65 -0.92 25.04 -8.39
C ASP A 65 -0.07 24.67 -7.18
N LEU A 66 0.83 23.68 -7.30
CA LEU A 66 1.80 23.39 -6.25
C LEU A 66 2.80 24.55 -6.05
N ILE A 67 3.34 25.11 -7.14
CA ILE A 67 4.17 26.32 -7.08
C ILE A 67 3.43 27.44 -6.36
N ARG A 68 2.13 27.62 -6.66
CA ARG A 68 1.29 28.64 -6.04
C ARG A 68 1.14 28.38 -4.53
N TYR A 69 0.85 27.14 -4.14
CA TYR A 69 0.79 26.74 -2.73
C TYR A 69 2.11 27.01 -2.00
N TYR A 70 3.25 26.68 -2.59
CA TYR A 70 4.54 26.98 -1.96
C TYR A 70 4.85 28.47 -1.87
N GLN A 71 4.40 29.29 -2.82
CA GLN A 71 4.52 30.75 -2.71
C GLN A 71 3.63 31.33 -1.62
N SER A 72 2.38 30.88 -1.54
CA SER A 72 1.36 31.49 -0.69
C SER A 72 1.30 30.90 0.72
N GLY A 73 1.47 29.58 0.84
CA GLY A 73 1.17 28.79 2.02
C GLY A 73 -0.32 28.65 2.33
N GLU A 74 -1.22 29.07 1.44
CA GLU A 74 -2.66 29.15 1.74
C GLU A 74 -3.38 27.78 1.59
N PRO A 75 -4.25 27.38 2.54
CA PRO A 75 -5.01 26.14 2.45
C PRO A 75 -5.88 26.02 1.19
N ALA A 76 -6.38 27.15 0.66
CA ALA A 76 -7.15 27.16 -0.58
C ALA A 76 -6.31 26.78 -1.81
N ASP A 77 -5.03 27.19 -1.84
CA ASP A 77 -4.11 26.85 -2.92
C ASP A 77 -3.70 25.37 -2.82
N TRP A 78 -3.54 24.82 -1.60
CA TRP A 78 -3.35 23.38 -1.36
C TRP A 78 -4.54 22.56 -1.86
N ARG A 79 -5.75 22.98 -1.50
CA ARG A 79 -7.00 22.34 -1.97
C ARG A 79 -7.08 22.35 -3.50
N GLN A 80 -6.77 23.47 -4.15
CA GLN A 80 -6.81 23.56 -5.61
C GLN A 80 -5.78 22.62 -6.27
N PHE A 81 -4.56 22.58 -5.75
CA PHE A 81 -3.53 21.63 -6.19
C PHE A 81 -4.05 20.19 -6.12
N ASN A 82 -4.61 19.77 -4.98
CA ASN A 82 -5.11 18.41 -4.79
C ASN A 82 -6.25 18.06 -5.75
N ILE A 83 -7.18 18.98 -6.00
CA ILE A 83 -8.27 18.78 -6.97
C ILE A 83 -7.74 18.54 -8.38
N ASP A 84 -6.78 19.36 -8.82
CA ASP A 84 -6.21 19.23 -10.15
C ASP A 84 -5.28 18.02 -10.24
N TRP A 85 -4.60 17.65 -9.14
CA TRP A 85 -3.76 16.46 -9.07
C TRP A 85 -4.58 15.17 -9.18
N VAL A 86 -5.68 15.03 -8.43
CA VAL A 86 -6.58 13.85 -8.53
C VAL A 86 -7.10 13.64 -9.96
N ARG A 87 -7.32 14.73 -10.70
CA ARG A 87 -7.82 14.68 -12.09
C ARG A 87 -6.74 14.39 -13.14
N ASP A 88 -5.47 14.58 -12.81
CA ASP A 88 -4.38 14.26 -13.71
C ASP A 88 -4.13 12.74 -13.72
N ASN A 89 -3.92 12.15 -14.89
CA ASN A 89 -3.69 10.70 -15.02
C ASN A 89 -2.42 10.42 -15.84
N SER A 90 -1.37 11.20 -15.57
CA SER A 90 -0.08 11.09 -16.27
C SER A 90 0.66 9.81 -15.88
N THR A 91 1.43 9.25 -16.82
CA THR A 91 2.27 8.04 -16.59
C THR A 91 3.38 8.27 -15.56
N ILE A 92 3.88 9.50 -15.47
CA ILE A 92 4.78 9.94 -14.41
C ILE A 92 3.93 10.76 -13.46
N ASP A 93 3.92 10.39 -12.18
CA ASP A 93 3.20 11.12 -11.14
C ASP A 93 4.16 11.47 -9.99
N PHE A 94 3.71 12.29 -9.05
CA PHE A 94 4.51 12.71 -7.92
C PHE A 94 3.64 13.16 -6.75
N THR A 95 4.20 13.06 -5.55
CA THR A 95 3.77 13.86 -4.40
C THR A 95 4.92 14.78 -4.01
N ASN A 96 4.57 15.97 -3.53
CA ASN A 96 5.55 16.91 -3.01
C ASN A 96 4.81 17.95 -2.16
N GLY A 97 4.92 17.88 -0.84
CA GLY A 97 4.15 18.76 0.05
C GLY A 97 4.36 18.48 1.53
N PHE A 98 3.46 19.03 2.34
CA PHE A 98 3.33 18.70 3.76
C PHE A 98 2.12 17.77 3.89
N ILE A 99 2.34 16.46 3.98
CA ILE A 99 1.31 15.44 3.69
C ILE A 99 0.81 14.79 4.98
N GLU A 100 1.60 13.89 5.55
CA GLU A 100 1.18 13.08 6.67
C GLU A 100 1.37 13.77 8.02
N VAL A 101 0.40 13.60 8.91
CA VAL A 101 0.35 14.30 10.21
C VAL A 101 0.75 13.42 11.39
N TYR A 102 1.23 12.19 11.14
CA TYR A 102 1.52 11.19 12.17
C TYR A 102 2.56 11.63 13.19
N LYS A 103 3.52 12.48 12.79
CA LYS A 103 4.58 12.98 13.66
C LYS A 103 4.13 14.13 14.57
N ASP A 104 2.97 14.73 14.30
CA ASP A 104 2.37 15.72 15.20
C ASP A 104 1.49 15.01 16.23
N PRO A 105 1.76 15.13 17.54
CA PRO A 105 0.89 14.56 18.58
C PRO A 105 -0.53 15.15 18.58
N ARG A 106 -0.77 16.29 17.90
CA ARG A 106 -2.12 16.84 17.68
C ARG A 106 -2.77 16.36 16.38
N GLY A 107 -2.01 15.69 15.50
CA GLY A 107 -2.46 15.26 14.18
C GLY A 107 -2.79 16.42 13.24
N LEU A 108 -2.07 17.55 13.31
CA LEU A 108 -2.35 18.73 12.50
C LEU A 108 -1.21 19.14 11.56
N LYS A 109 0.06 19.00 11.99
CA LYS A 109 1.23 19.42 11.20
C LYS A 109 1.64 18.34 10.22
N GLY A 110 1.64 18.67 8.94
CA GLY A 110 2.11 17.79 7.88
C GLY A 110 3.63 17.73 7.85
N ALA A 111 4.18 16.51 7.81
CA ALA A 111 5.59 16.29 7.54
C ALA A 111 5.88 16.52 6.05
N SER A 112 7.08 17.04 5.75
CA SER A 112 7.50 17.23 4.36
C SER A 112 7.71 15.87 3.72
N GLN A 113 7.03 15.59 2.61
CA GLN A 113 7.08 14.31 1.91
C GLN A 113 7.15 14.56 0.40
N ALA A 114 7.95 13.77 -0.30
CA ALA A 114 7.93 13.76 -1.75
C ALA A 114 8.38 12.43 -2.35
N TYR A 115 7.75 12.05 -3.44
CA TYR A 115 8.24 11.01 -4.34
C TYR A 115 7.94 11.37 -5.79
N VAL A 116 8.64 10.72 -6.71
CA VAL A 116 8.30 10.68 -8.14
C VAL A 116 8.12 9.24 -8.54
N THR A 117 7.01 8.92 -9.19
CA THR A 117 6.67 7.57 -9.62
C THR A 117 6.52 7.47 -11.12
N VAL A 118 6.67 6.26 -11.63
CA VAL A 118 6.25 5.87 -12.98
C VAL A 118 5.31 4.68 -12.89
N VAL A 119 4.29 4.66 -13.73
CA VAL A 119 3.34 3.53 -13.83
C VAL A 119 4.07 2.21 -14.09
N ASP A 120 3.82 1.21 -13.24
CA ASP A 120 4.18 -0.18 -13.50
C ASP A 120 3.21 -0.73 -14.56
N GLU A 121 3.63 -0.61 -15.82
CA GLU A 121 2.82 -1.02 -16.97
C GLU A 121 2.46 -2.51 -16.96
N LYS A 122 3.31 -3.37 -16.36
CA LYS A 122 3.01 -4.81 -16.26
C LYS A 122 1.85 -5.03 -15.30
N MET A 123 1.93 -4.46 -14.11
CA MET A 123 0.91 -4.59 -13.08
C MET A 123 -0.40 -3.90 -13.48
N ASN A 124 -0.32 -2.70 -14.06
CA ASN A 124 -1.51 -1.99 -14.53
C ASN A 124 -2.25 -2.74 -15.64
N ARG A 125 -1.55 -3.47 -16.52
CA ARG A 125 -2.21 -4.33 -17.51
C ARG A 125 -2.99 -5.47 -16.85
N LEU A 126 -2.43 -6.11 -15.81
CA LEU A 126 -3.13 -7.13 -15.04
C LEU A 126 -4.38 -6.54 -14.36
N MET A 127 -4.22 -5.43 -13.64
CA MET A 127 -5.32 -4.75 -12.95
C MET A 127 -6.44 -4.33 -13.91
N LYS A 128 -6.11 -3.76 -15.07
CA LYS A 128 -7.09 -3.42 -16.12
C LYS A 128 -7.79 -4.66 -16.68
N GLY A 129 -7.06 -5.77 -16.85
CA GLY A 129 -7.63 -7.05 -17.24
C GLY A 129 -8.67 -7.56 -16.24
N PHE A 130 -8.36 -7.49 -14.95
CA PHE A 130 -9.30 -7.83 -13.88
C PHE A 130 -10.50 -6.90 -13.84
N ALA A 131 -10.29 -5.59 -13.96
CA ALA A 131 -11.38 -4.61 -14.00
C ALA A 131 -12.34 -4.87 -15.15
N ALA A 132 -11.82 -5.18 -16.34
CA ALA A 132 -12.63 -5.55 -17.51
C ALA A 132 -13.43 -6.86 -17.32
N GLN A 133 -12.97 -7.74 -16.42
CA GLN A 133 -13.64 -8.99 -16.06
C GLN A 133 -14.35 -8.93 -14.70
N ALA A 134 -14.45 -7.76 -14.04
CA ALA A 134 -14.98 -7.65 -12.68
C ALA A 134 -16.40 -8.23 -12.55
N ALA A 135 -17.25 -8.00 -13.56
CA ALA A 135 -18.60 -8.58 -13.61
C ALA A 135 -18.60 -10.13 -13.69
N TYR A 136 -17.59 -10.75 -14.29
CA TYR A 136 -17.44 -12.21 -14.27
C TYR A 136 -17.13 -12.69 -12.85
N PHE A 137 -16.10 -12.12 -12.22
CA PHE A 137 -15.66 -12.53 -10.88
C PHE A 137 -16.74 -12.29 -9.83
N GLU A 138 -17.45 -11.16 -9.89
CA GLU A 138 -18.60 -10.86 -9.02
C GLU A 138 -19.69 -11.94 -9.10
N ARG A 139 -20.02 -12.39 -10.32
CA ARG A 139 -21.05 -13.43 -10.52
C ARG A 139 -20.64 -14.80 -10.00
N HIS A 140 -19.35 -15.12 -10.04
CA HIS A 140 -18.79 -16.40 -9.61
C HIS A 140 -18.26 -16.38 -8.17
N ALA A 141 -18.40 -15.25 -7.47
CA ALA A 141 -18.09 -15.17 -6.07
C ALA A 141 -19.01 -16.07 -5.23
N PRO A 142 -18.52 -16.66 -4.13
CA PRO A 142 -19.22 -17.71 -3.38
C PRO A 142 -20.33 -17.19 -2.45
N TRP A 143 -20.62 -15.89 -2.45
CA TRP A 143 -21.67 -15.28 -1.63
C TRP A 143 -23.04 -15.24 -2.33
N GLU A 144 -24.09 -15.01 -1.55
CA GLU A 144 -25.48 -14.95 -2.04
C GLU A 144 -25.71 -13.83 -3.06
N ASP A 145 -26.56 -14.07 -4.06
CA ASP A 145 -26.81 -13.14 -5.16
C ASP A 145 -27.32 -11.75 -4.73
N LYS A 146 -28.05 -11.67 -3.61
CA LYS A 146 -28.50 -10.39 -3.04
C LYS A 146 -27.35 -9.44 -2.67
N TYR A 147 -26.15 -9.97 -2.44
CA TYR A 147 -24.95 -9.19 -2.13
C TYR A 147 -24.07 -8.93 -3.35
N LYS A 148 -24.45 -9.40 -4.55
CA LYS A 148 -23.70 -9.16 -5.78
C LYS A 148 -24.02 -7.80 -6.40
N LEU A 149 -22.98 -7.13 -6.89
CA LEU A 149 -23.09 -5.95 -7.73
C LEU A 149 -23.57 -6.33 -9.14
N GLU A 150 -24.58 -5.64 -9.65
CA GLU A 150 -25.02 -5.84 -11.05
C GLU A 150 -24.02 -5.26 -12.06
N LYS A 151 -23.39 -4.15 -11.68
CA LYS A 151 -22.40 -3.43 -12.48
C LYS A 151 -21.22 -3.03 -11.59
N PRO A 152 -20.29 -3.96 -11.30
CA PRO A 152 -19.09 -3.63 -10.54
C PRO A 152 -18.33 -2.49 -11.22
N ASN A 153 -17.87 -1.54 -10.42
CA ASN A 153 -17.03 -0.43 -10.86
C ASN A 153 -15.81 -0.39 -9.93
N PRO A 154 -14.83 -1.27 -10.15
CA PRO A 154 -13.71 -1.45 -9.23
C PRO A 154 -12.85 -0.18 -9.15
N PRO A 155 -12.18 0.05 -8.00
CA PRO A 155 -11.31 1.20 -7.84
C PRO A 155 -10.14 1.13 -8.83
N LEU A 156 -9.68 2.29 -9.28
CA LEU A 156 -8.49 2.43 -10.11
C LEU A 156 -7.31 2.75 -9.20
N ALA A 157 -6.69 1.72 -8.63
CA ALA A 157 -5.37 1.86 -8.00
C ALA A 157 -4.27 1.80 -9.08
N ASN A 158 -3.25 2.64 -8.92
CA ASN A 158 -2.11 2.73 -9.83
C ASN A 158 -0.92 1.97 -9.23
N ALA A 159 -0.60 0.82 -9.81
CA ALA A 159 0.69 0.18 -9.54
C ALA A 159 1.83 1.04 -10.10
N VAL A 160 2.87 1.28 -9.31
CA VAL A 160 3.94 2.21 -9.65
C VAL A 160 5.32 1.74 -9.18
N GLU A 161 6.35 2.18 -9.90
CA GLU A 161 7.73 2.20 -9.43
C GLU A 161 8.05 3.58 -8.88
N ALA A 162 8.59 3.65 -7.66
CA ALA A 162 9.23 4.87 -7.19
C ALA A 162 10.58 5.08 -7.90
N LEU A 163 10.78 6.28 -8.45
CA LEU A 163 12.05 6.71 -9.06
C LEU A 163 12.94 7.44 -8.05
N ILE A 164 12.34 8.29 -7.22
CA ILE A 164 13.00 9.04 -6.15
C ILE A 164 12.00 9.17 -5.01
N GLU A 165 12.48 8.96 -3.78
CA GLU A 165 11.73 9.10 -2.53
C GLU A 165 12.51 10.02 -1.57
N THR A 166 11.83 10.94 -0.89
CA THR A 166 12.48 11.84 0.07
C THR A 166 11.51 12.46 1.08
N GLY A 167 12.06 13.05 2.14
CA GLY A 167 11.28 13.59 3.25
C GLY A 167 10.75 12.47 4.12
N ASP A 168 9.47 12.54 4.46
CA ASP A 168 8.76 11.54 5.26
C ASP A 168 8.14 10.43 4.40
N PHE A 169 8.86 10.00 3.37
CA PHE A 169 8.50 8.85 2.55
C PHE A 169 9.62 7.82 2.63
N GLU A 170 9.29 6.61 3.07
CA GLU A 170 10.26 5.54 3.30
C GLU A 170 10.04 4.40 2.31
N VAL A 171 11.11 3.66 1.99
CA VAL A 171 11.10 2.53 1.04
C VAL A 171 10.16 1.39 1.47
N GLU A 172 9.78 1.36 2.75
CA GLU A 172 8.85 0.38 3.32
C GLU A 172 7.38 0.75 3.04
N THR A 173 7.11 1.94 2.49
CA THR A 173 5.76 2.37 2.09
C THR A 173 5.34 1.61 0.84
N ILE A 174 4.43 0.65 1.01
CA ILE A 174 3.94 -0.21 -0.09
C ILE A 174 2.68 0.32 -0.76
N GLY A 175 1.98 1.27 -0.13
CA GLY A 175 0.77 1.86 -0.66
C GLY A 175 0.49 3.23 -0.06
N GLU A 176 -0.21 4.07 -0.82
CA GLU A 176 -0.62 5.40 -0.37
C GLU A 176 -1.93 5.81 -1.06
N ASN A 177 -2.87 6.39 -0.32
CA ASN A 177 -4.12 6.92 -0.87
C ASN A 177 -4.27 8.40 -0.52
N LEU A 178 -4.21 9.26 -1.52
CA LEU A 178 -4.19 10.71 -1.36
C LEU A 178 -5.26 11.39 -2.23
N PRO A 179 -5.61 12.64 -1.92
CA PRO A 179 -5.10 13.49 -0.83
C PRO A 179 -5.76 13.18 0.52
N ASN A 180 -5.35 13.76 1.65
CA ASN A 180 -5.93 13.40 2.95
C ASN A 180 -7.31 14.05 3.24
N GLU A 181 -7.74 15.01 2.42
CA GLU A 181 -9.00 15.72 2.61
C GLU A 181 -10.21 14.91 2.14
N ALA A 182 -11.04 14.45 3.09
CA ALA A 182 -12.28 13.70 2.82
C ALA A 182 -13.24 14.41 1.84
N GLU A 183 -13.33 15.73 1.91
CA GLU A 183 -14.16 16.51 0.99
C GLU A 183 -13.72 16.38 -0.48
N ILE A 184 -12.41 16.22 -0.71
CA ILE A 184 -11.88 16.02 -2.05
C ILE A 184 -12.17 14.59 -2.52
N HIS A 185 -12.05 13.60 -1.65
CA HIS A 185 -12.44 12.20 -1.94
C HIS A 185 -13.89 12.15 -2.40
N ASP A 186 -14.79 12.76 -1.64
CA ASP A 186 -16.24 12.71 -1.89
C ASP A 186 -16.64 13.38 -3.21
N GLN A 187 -15.99 14.49 -3.57
CA GLN A 187 -16.41 15.31 -4.72
C GLN A 187 -15.60 15.10 -5.98
N TYR A 188 -14.33 14.74 -5.85
CA TYR A 188 -13.37 14.71 -6.96
C TYR A 188 -12.64 13.36 -7.08
N GLY A 189 -12.70 12.52 -6.04
CA GLY A 189 -12.04 11.23 -5.96
C GLY A 189 -10.69 11.29 -5.23
N SER A 190 -9.98 10.17 -5.27
CA SER A 190 -8.65 9.99 -4.71
C SER A 190 -7.74 9.25 -5.71
N LYS A 191 -6.45 9.18 -5.38
CA LYS A 191 -5.49 8.32 -6.08
C LYS A 191 -4.86 7.37 -5.08
N SER A 192 -5.03 6.08 -5.33
CA SER A 192 -4.31 5.02 -4.62
C SER A 192 -3.10 4.58 -5.44
N PHE A 193 -1.93 4.56 -4.82
CA PHE A 193 -0.68 4.06 -5.37
C PHE A 193 -0.33 2.75 -4.68
N VAL A 194 0.15 1.79 -5.47
CA VAL A 194 0.74 0.54 -4.97
C VAL A 194 2.18 0.49 -5.44
N PHE A 195 3.14 0.58 -4.52
CA PHE A 195 4.57 0.72 -4.80
C PHE A 195 5.21 -0.66 -5.05
N THR A 196 4.85 -1.27 -6.17
CA THR A 196 5.25 -2.63 -6.54
C THR A 196 6.76 -2.80 -6.67
N GLY A 197 7.47 -1.74 -7.08
CA GLY A 197 8.94 -1.69 -7.09
C GLY A 197 9.57 -1.88 -5.72
N SER A 198 9.05 -1.16 -4.72
CA SER A 198 9.54 -1.19 -3.34
C SER A 198 9.28 -2.54 -2.69
N THR A 199 8.07 -3.10 -2.86
CA THR A 199 7.72 -4.46 -2.40
C THR A 199 8.67 -5.52 -2.96
N ARG A 200 8.93 -5.50 -4.27
CA ARG A 200 9.86 -6.45 -4.90
C ARG A 200 11.31 -6.25 -4.45
N ALA A 201 11.75 -5.02 -4.24
CA ALA A 201 13.09 -4.72 -3.74
C ALA A 201 13.29 -5.28 -2.32
N LEU A 202 12.32 -5.08 -1.42
CA LEU A 202 12.35 -5.62 -0.06
C LEU A 202 12.29 -7.15 -0.06
N SER A 203 11.42 -7.75 -0.87
CA SER A 203 11.34 -9.21 -1.05
C SER A 203 12.68 -9.80 -1.52
N ALA A 204 13.32 -9.16 -2.51
CA ALA A 204 14.63 -9.56 -3.00
C ALA A 204 15.75 -9.39 -1.95
N ALA A 205 15.67 -8.34 -1.12
CA ALA A 205 16.66 -8.05 -0.09
C ALA A 205 16.59 -9.01 1.10
N VAL A 206 15.38 -9.41 1.52
CA VAL A 206 15.17 -10.54 2.46
C VAL A 206 15.71 -11.83 1.84
N GLY A 207 15.52 -11.99 0.52
CA GLY A 207 16.02 -13.11 -0.25
C GLY A 207 15.36 -14.43 0.16
N ASN A 208 16.10 -15.52 0.00
CA ASN A 208 15.55 -16.87 0.18
C ASN A 208 15.76 -17.43 1.60
N SER A 209 16.42 -16.74 2.52
CA SER A 209 16.74 -17.26 3.86
C SER A 209 15.48 -17.59 4.66
N ALA A 210 14.51 -16.65 4.71
CA ALA A 210 13.23 -16.88 5.35
C ALA A 210 12.43 -17.99 4.65
N ARG A 211 12.42 -18.03 3.32
CA ARG A 211 11.75 -19.10 2.56
C ARG A 211 12.39 -20.46 2.86
N GLN A 212 13.71 -20.58 2.87
CA GLN A 212 14.42 -21.81 3.22
C GLN A 212 14.13 -22.28 4.65
N GLU A 213 13.99 -21.35 5.59
CA GLU A 213 13.72 -21.68 6.98
C GLU A 213 12.27 -22.12 7.22
N PHE A 214 11.30 -21.54 6.50
CA PHE A 214 9.87 -21.71 6.76
C PHE A 214 9.10 -22.52 5.69
N CYS A 215 9.69 -22.83 4.54
CA CYS A 215 9.14 -23.84 3.63
C CYS A 215 9.27 -25.23 4.26
N TYR A 216 8.19 -25.99 4.26
CA TYR A 216 8.17 -27.35 4.79
C TYR A 216 8.95 -28.32 3.92
N SER A 217 8.92 -28.21 2.59
CA SER A 217 9.58 -29.19 1.71
C SER A 217 10.43 -28.56 0.60
N SER A 218 11.29 -29.38 -0.02
CA SER A 218 12.07 -28.99 -1.20
C SER A 218 11.16 -28.57 -2.36
N GLU A 219 10.03 -29.27 -2.53
CA GLU A 219 9.06 -29.01 -3.58
C GLU A 219 8.35 -27.67 -3.35
N GLU A 220 7.97 -27.37 -2.10
CA GLU A 220 7.41 -26.06 -1.75
C GLU A 220 8.43 -24.94 -1.98
N LEU A 221 9.68 -25.14 -1.55
CA LEU A 221 10.73 -24.15 -1.73
C LEU A 221 11.01 -23.86 -3.22
N GLU A 222 11.06 -24.90 -4.05
CA GLU A 222 11.29 -24.72 -5.49
C GLU A 222 10.12 -24.02 -6.17
N ARG A 223 8.88 -24.41 -5.83
CA ARG A 223 7.67 -23.71 -6.29
C ARG A 223 7.67 -22.24 -5.86
N ALA A 224 8.04 -21.95 -4.62
CA ALA A 224 8.15 -20.58 -4.12
C ALA A 224 9.22 -19.77 -4.88
N ARG A 225 10.41 -20.35 -5.13
CA ARG A 225 11.46 -19.68 -5.92
C ARG A 225 11.01 -19.34 -7.34
N GLN A 226 10.20 -20.20 -7.94
CA GLN A 226 9.77 -20.02 -9.31
C GLN A 226 8.57 -19.05 -9.44
N TYR A 227 7.65 -19.06 -8.46
CA TYR A 227 6.34 -18.45 -8.65
C TYR A 227 5.91 -17.46 -7.56
N ALA A 228 6.59 -17.34 -6.43
CA ALA A 228 6.11 -16.51 -5.31
C ALA A 228 5.91 -15.03 -5.70
N ASP A 229 6.90 -14.41 -6.34
CA ASP A 229 6.83 -12.99 -6.69
C ASP A 229 5.71 -12.72 -7.73
N PHE A 230 5.51 -13.66 -8.66
CA PHE A 230 4.41 -13.56 -9.63
C PHE A 230 3.03 -13.83 -8.99
N ALA A 231 2.96 -14.75 -8.04
CA ALA A 231 1.76 -14.98 -7.25
C ALA A 231 1.41 -13.75 -6.41
N GLU A 232 2.40 -13.08 -5.82
CA GLU A 232 2.22 -11.84 -5.05
C GLU A 232 1.72 -10.68 -5.94
N ASP A 233 2.29 -10.50 -7.14
CA ASP A 233 1.80 -9.57 -8.16
C ASP A 233 0.30 -9.83 -8.48
N LEU A 234 -0.08 -11.09 -8.76
CA LEU A 234 -1.48 -11.44 -9.06
C LEU A 234 -2.40 -11.27 -7.85
N PHE A 235 -1.94 -11.67 -6.66
CA PHE A 235 -2.68 -11.55 -5.42
C PHE A 235 -3.04 -10.09 -5.19
N THR A 236 -2.05 -9.20 -5.24
CA THR A 236 -2.22 -7.76 -5.05
C THR A 236 -3.17 -7.18 -6.09
N ALA A 237 -2.97 -7.51 -7.37
CA ALA A 237 -3.86 -7.00 -8.43
C ALA A 237 -5.32 -7.46 -8.27
N MET A 238 -5.56 -8.70 -7.80
CA MET A 238 -6.92 -9.18 -7.53
C MET A 238 -7.49 -8.57 -6.25
N HIS A 239 -6.72 -8.48 -5.18
CA HIS A 239 -7.09 -7.87 -3.90
C HIS A 239 -7.60 -6.43 -4.13
N GLU A 240 -6.81 -5.60 -4.81
CA GLU A 240 -7.15 -4.19 -5.06
C GLU A 240 -8.38 -4.04 -5.95
N VAL A 241 -8.42 -4.78 -7.07
CA VAL A 241 -9.42 -4.54 -8.12
C VAL A 241 -10.73 -5.26 -7.83
N ILE A 242 -10.68 -6.59 -7.65
CA ILE A 242 -11.89 -7.40 -7.48
C ILE A 242 -12.16 -7.75 -6.02
N GLY A 243 -11.19 -7.59 -5.12
CA GLY A 243 -11.39 -7.67 -3.67
C GLY A 243 -12.19 -6.46 -3.19
N HIS A 244 -11.56 -5.29 -3.04
CA HIS A 244 -12.25 -4.07 -2.57
C HIS A 244 -13.40 -3.62 -3.49
N GLY A 245 -13.29 -3.83 -4.81
CA GLY A 245 -14.30 -3.45 -5.80
C GLY A 245 -15.54 -4.35 -5.91
N SER A 246 -15.68 -5.38 -5.05
CA SER A 246 -16.78 -6.36 -5.10
C SER A 246 -17.76 -6.27 -3.95
N GLY A 247 -18.95 -6.81 -4.19
CA GLY A 247 -20.01 -6.94 -3.20
C GLY A 247 -20.75 -5.63 -2.87
N LYS A 248 -22.01 -5.74 -2.45
CA LYS A 248 -22.84 -4.60 -2.05
C LYS A 248 -23.47 -4.78 -0.67
N MET A 249 -23.71 -3.63 -0.03
CA MET A 249 -24.41 -3.54 1.25
C MET A 249 -25.90 -3.81 1.10
N ASN A 250 -26.53 -4.29 2.17
CA ASN A 250 -27.97 -4.38 2.26
C ASN A 250 -28.58 -2.96 2.26
N PRO A 251 -29.56 -2.64 1.38
CA PRO A 251 -30.11 -1.27 1.25
C PRO A 251 -30.70 -0.64 2.52
N ARG A 252 -30.97 -1.44 3.57
CA ARG A 252 -31.38 -0.94 4.90
C ARG A 252 -30.28 -0.21 5.65
N LEU A 253 -29.01 -0.39 5.29
CA LEU A 253 -27.90 0.31 5.90
C LEU A 253 -27.65 1.62 5.16
N THR A 254 -27.68 2.74 5.88
CA THR A 254 -27.63 4.09 5.31
C THR A 254 -26.27 4.77 5.46
N GLN A 255 -25.26 4.03 5.92
CA GLN A 255 -23.91 4.54 6.21
C GLN A 255 -22.89 3.51 5.72
N GLU A 256 -21.63 3.90 5.68
CA GLU A 256 -20.54 3.00 5.32
C GLU A 256 -20.41 1.84 6.32
N PRO A 257 -19.93 0.65 5.87
CA PRO A 257 -19.81 -0.53 6.73
C PRO A 257 -18.98 -0.27 8.00
N ALA A 258 -17.97 0.60 7.91
CA ALA A 258 -17.11 1.00 9.01
C ALA A 258 -17.89 1.54 10.23
N VAL A 259 -19.02 2.22 10.01
CA VAL A 259 -19.85 2.76 11.11
C VAL A 259 -20.49 1.63 11.94
N TYR A 260 -20.89 0.54 11.27
CA TYR A 260 -21.54 -0.59 11.92
C TYR A 260 -20.52 -1.56 12.53
N LEU A 261 -19.43 -1.84 11.81
CA LEU A 261 -18.44 -2.85 12.18
C LEU A 261 -17.31 -2.32 13.09
N LYS A 262 -17.12 -0.98 13.14
CA LYS A 262 -16.23 -0.28 14.07
C LYS A 262 -14.81 -0.84 14.02
N GLU A 263 -14.26 -1.25 15.16
CA GLU A 263 -12.89 -1.74 15.31
C GLU A 263 -12.57 -3.03 14.54
N TYR A 264 -13.59 -3.74 14.03
CA TYR A 264 -13.41 -4.94 13.22
C TYR A 264 -13.49 -4.70 11.72
N TYR A 265 -13.82 -3.46 11.30
CA TYR A 265 -14.06 -3.15 9.90
C TYR A 265 -12.81 -3.39 9.04
N SER A 266 -11.68 -2.80 9.40
CA SER A 266 -10.45 -2.88 8.61
C SER A 266 -9.98 -4.32 8.45
N THR A 267 -9.79 -5.05 9.56
CA THR A 267 -9.49 -6.50 9.51
C THR A 267 -10.47 -7.25 8.60
N LEU A 268 -11.78 -7.01 8.72
CA LEU A 268 -12.78 -7.70 7.90
C LEU A 268 -12.63 -7.38 6.41
N GLU A 269 -12.45 -6.10 6.08
CA GLU A 269 -12.37 -5.64 4.70
C GLU A 269 -11.12 -6.15 3.99
N GLU A 270 -9.96 -6.07 4.64
CA GLU A 270 -8.70 -6.61 4.12
C GLU A 270 -8.78 -8.12 3.94
N THR A 271 -9.26 -8.84 4.95
CA THR A 271 -9.41 -10.30 4.87
C THR A 271 -10.35 -10.71 3.74
N ARG A 272 -11.43 -9.95 3.51
CA ARG A 272 -12.38 -10.23 2.42
C ARG A 272 -11.73 -10.02 1.05
N ALA A 273 -10.92 -8.97 0.90
CA ALA A 273 -10.18 -8.71 -0.34
C ALA A 273 -9.12 -9.79 -0.61
N ASP A 274 -8.36 -10.20 0.41
CA ASP A 274 -7.41 -11.31 0.36
C ASP A 274 -8.09 -12.62 -0.06
N LEU A 275 -9.20 -12.96 0.57
CA LEU A 275 -9.97 -14.16 0.26
C LEU A 275 -10.53 -14.14 -1.16
N MET A 276 -10.87 -12.97 -1.70
CA MET A 276 -11.28 -12.85 -3.09
C MET A 276 -10.12 -13.19 -4.04
N ALA A 277 -8.90 -12.73 -3.75
CA ALA A 277 -7.72 -13.15 -4.50
C ALA A 277 -7.47 -14.66 -4.38
N LEU A 278 -7.45 -15.20 -3.15
CA LEU A 278 -7.25 -16.63 -2.87
C LEU A 278 -8.29 -17.51 -3.56
N TRP A 279 -9.58 -17.15 -3.51
CA TRP A 279 -10.66 -17.88 -4.15
C TRP A 279 -10.46 -18.02 -5.67
N ASN A 280 -10.01 -16.93 -6.31
CA ASN A 280 -9.89 -16.83 -7.74
C ASN A 280 -8.59 -17.40 -8.30
N PHE A 281 -7.56 -17.64 -7.48
CA PHE A 281 -6.31 -18.30 -7.94
C PHE A 281 -6.54 -19.64 -8.63
N PHE A 282 -7.60 -20.35 -8.25
CA PHE A 282 -8.01 -21.64 -8.82
C PHE A 282 -9.18 -21.51 -9.81
N ASP A 283 -9.54 -20.30 -10.21
CA ASP A 283 -10.56 -20.06 -11.22
C ASP A 283 -9.97 -20.25 -12.63
N PRO A 284 -10.59 -21.09 -13.50
CA PRO A 284 -10.08 -21.32 -14.85
C PRO A 284 -10.00 -20.03 -15.68
N LYS A 285 -10.78 -18.99 -15.33
CA LYS A 285 -10.76 -17.72 -16.03
C LYS A 285 -9.38 -17.08 -16.05
N LEU A 286 -8.59 -17.27 -14.99
CA LEU A 286 -7.24 -16.69 -14.94
C LEU A 286 -6.34 -17.25 -16.04
N ILE A 287 -6.46 -18.53 -16.37
CA ILE A 287 -5.74 -19.17 -17.48
C ILE A 287 -6.33 -18.68 -18.82
N GLU A 288 -7.65 -18.66 -18.96
CA GLU A 288 -8.33 -18.22 -20.19
C GLU A 288 -7.96 -16.79 -20.60
N MET A 289 -7.82 -15.88 -19.62
CA MET A 289 -7.43 -14.49 -19.86
C MET A 289 -5.92 -14.28 -19.92
N GLY A 290 -5.12 -15.35 -19.82
CA GLY A 290 -3.66 -15.30 -19.87
C GLY A 290 -2.99 -14.68 -18.64
N ALA A 291 -3.71 -14.51 -17.54
CA ALA A 291 -3.17 -13.96 -16.28
C ALA A 291 -2.40 -15.02 -15.48
N LEU A 292 -2.79 -16.30 -15.56
CA LEU A 292 -2.17 -17.40 -14.83
C LEU A 292 -1.56 -18.42 -15.79
N PRO A 293 -0.23 -18.67 -15.75
CA PRO A 293 0.42 -19.59 -16.67
C PRO A 293 0.17 -21.06 -16.30
N SER A 294 -0.04 -21.38 -15.01
CA SER A 294 -0.40 -22.71 -14.54
C SER A 294 -0.92 -22.67 -13.10
N LEU A 295 -1.56 -23.76 -12.66
CA LEU A 295 -2.03 -23.91 -11.27
C LEU A 295 -0.89 -24.03 -10.24
N GLU A 296 0.37 -24.19 -10.64
CA GLU A 296 1.50 -24.14 -9.70
C GLU A 296 1.65 -22.75 -9.06
N VAL A 297 1.26 -21.69 -9.77
CA VAL A 297 1.21 -20.33 -9.21
C VAL A 297 0.13 -20.23 -8.13
N ALA A 298 -1.03 -20.85 -8.36
CA ALA A 298 -2.14 -20.89 -7.40
C ALA A 298 -1.75 -21.64 -6.12
N LYS A 299 -1.05 -22.78 -6.26
CA LYS A 299 -0.48 -23.51 -5.12
C LYS A 299 0.54 -22.66 -4.36
N ALA A 300 1.42 -21.97 -5.09
CA ALA A 300 2.43 -21.08 -4.49
C ALA A 300 1.78 -19.99 -3.63
N ALA A 301 0.66 -19.39 -4.08
CA ALA A 301 -0.10 -18.41 -3.31
C ALA A 301 -0.66 -19.02 -2.00
N TYR A 302 -1.28 -20.20 -2.07
CA TYR A 302 -1.83 -20.86 -0.87
C TYR A 302 -0.74 -21.27 0.13
N ASP A 303 0.40 -21.76 -0.36
CA ASP A 303 1.54 -22.09 0.50
C ASP A 303 2.15 -20.85 1.14
N ALA A 304 2.22 -19.74 0.38
CA ALA A 304 2.68 -18.47 0.90
C ALA A 304 1.78 -17.96 2.03
N GLU A 305 0.46 -18.02 1.87
CA GLU A 305 -0.51 -17.63 2.90
C GLU A 305 -0.40 -18.49 4.16
N ALA A 306 -0.34 -19.82 3.99
CA ALA A 306 -0.14 -20.73 5.10
C ALA A 306 1.17 -20.43 5.85
N ARG A 307 2.27 -20.27 5.11
CA ARG A 307 3.58 -19.93 5.67
C ARG A 307 3.58 -18.56 6.35
N ALA A 308 2.90 -17.56 5.79
CA ALA A 308 2.80 -16.21 6.33
C ALA A 308 2.16 -16.22 7.73
N SER A 309 1.09 -17.01 7.93
CA SER A 309 0.44 -17.16 9.24
C SER A 309 1.38 -17.61 10.36
N LEU A 310 2.45 -18.34 10.04
CA LEU A 310 3.47 -18.71 11.00
C LEU A 310 4.58 -17.67 11.06
N ALA A 311 5.15 -17.31 9.90
CA ALA A 311 6.30 -16.43 9.80
C ALA A 311 6.08 -15.03 10.36
N GLN A 312 4.86 -14.48 10.24
CA GLN A 312 4.52 -13.14 10.72
C GLN A 312 4.60 -13.00 12.24
N LEU A 313 4.50 -14.11 12.99
CA LEU A 313 4.56 -14.08 14.46
C LEU A 313 5.90 -13.53 14.99
N ARG A 314 6.93 -13.45 14.15
CA ARG A 314 8.19 -12.74 14.44
C ARG A 314 7.97 -11.27 14.84
N GLU A 315 6.91 -10.64 14.33
CA GLU A 315 6.58 -9.22 14.53
C GLU A 315 5.99 -8.97 15.94
N VAL A 316 5.61 -10.04 16.66
CA VAL A 316 5.03 -9.99 18.02
C VAL A 316 5.94 -10.73 19.00
N PRO A 317 7.11 -10.16 19.39
CA PRO A 317 8.11 -10.86 20.21
C PRO A 317 7.65 -11.20 21.64
N SER A 318 6.57 -10.56 22.12
CA SER A 318 5.93 -10.83 23.41
C SER A 318 4.41 -10.69 23.30
N GLY A 319 3.65 -11.36 24.18
CA GLY A 319 2.18 -11.36 24.15
C GLY A 319 1.60 -12.44 23.23
N ASP A 320 0.30 -12.39 23.01
CA ASP A 320 -0.49 -13.39 22.29
C ASP A 320 -1.57 -12.78 21.39
N THR A 321 -1.49 -11.46 21.12
CA THR A 321 -2.42 -10.73 20.25
C THR A 321 -1.70 -10.14 19.04
N ILE A 322 -2.40 -10.10 17.91
CA ILE A 322 -2.02 -9.33 16.74
C ILE A 322 -2.87 -8.06 16.72
N GLU A 323 -2.24 -6.92 16.43
CA GLU A 323 -2.93 -5.62 16.34
C GLU A 323 -3.15 -5.14 14.90
N GLU A 324 -2.21 -5.41 14.00
CA GLU A 324 -2.27 -5.00 12.59
C GLU A 324 -3.33 -5.81 11.82
N ASP A 325 -4.16 -5.12 11.03
CA ASP A 325 -5.37 -5.66 10.41
C ASP A 325 -5.11 -6.75 9.36
N HIS A 326 -4.09 -6.58 8.50
CA HIS A 326 -3.73 -7.60 7.51
C HIS A 326 -3.19 -8.87 8.19
N ARG A 327 -2.34 -8.71 9.21
CA ARG A 327 -1.82 -9.83 10.01
C ARG A 327 -2.94 -10.58 10.74
N ARG A 328 -3.96 -9.87 11.24
CA ARG A 328 -5.18 -10.48 11.79
C ARG A 328 -5.93 -11.26 10.71
N GLY A 329 -6.02 -10.71 9.50
CA GLY A 329 -6.63 -11.36 8.35
C GLY A 329 -5.95 -12.68 7.98
N THR A 330 -4.62 -12.69 7.83
CA THR A 330 -3.85 -13.92 7.57
C THR A 330 -4.06 -14.98 8.67
N GLN A 331 -4.10 -14.60 9.95
CA GLN A 331 -4.46 -15.54 11.03
C GLN A 331 -5.87 -16.07 10.87
N LEU A 332 -6.84 -15.17 10.64
CA LEU A 332 -8.25 -15.50 10.50
C LEU A 332 -8.46 -16.51 9.37
N ILE A 333 -7.88 -16.27 8.19
CA ILE A 333 -7.98 -17.17 7.02
C ILE A 333 -7.46 -18.55 7.39
N ILE A 334 -6.20 -18.64 7.82
CA ILE A 334 -5.57 -19.95 8.03
C ILE A 334 -6.23 -20.69 9.20
N ASN A 335 -6.49 -20.04 10.33
CA ASN A 335 -7.11 -20.72 11.47
C ASN A 335 -8.56 -21.15 11.19
N PHE A 336 -9.33 -20.36 10.44
CA PHE A 336 -10.68 -20.76 10.03
C PHE A 336 -10.64 -21.95 9.08
N VAL A 337 -9.80 -21.92 8.04
CA VAL A 337 -9.71 -23.02 7.07
C VAL A 337 -9.23 -24.31 7.75
N ARG A 338 -8.31 -24.20 8.70
CA ARG A 338 -7.89 -25.33 9.56
C ARG A 338 -9.06 -25.93 10.33
N ASP A 339 -9.85 -25.10 11.03
CA ASP A 339 -10.98 -25.56 11.84
C ASP A 339 -12.14 -26.11 10.99
N LYS A 340 -12.43 -25.49 9.84
CA LYS A 340 -13.65 -25.79 9.07
C LYS A 340 -13.45 -26.74 7.90
N ALA A 341 -12.30 -26.72 7.24
CA ALA A 341 -12.03 -27.55 6.08
C ALA A 341 -10.95 -28.61 6.33
N GLY A 342 -10.14 -28.47 7.38
CA GLY A 342 -9.02 -29.40 7.65
C GLY A 342 -7.99 -29.44 6.52
N ALA A 343 -7.85 -28.34 5.78
CA ALA A 343 -6.99 -28.26 4.60
C ALA A 343 -5.53 -27.95 4.91
N VAL A 344 -5.29 -27.35 6.09
CA VAL A 344 -3.99 -26.88 6.54
C VAL A 344 -3.67 -27.51 7.89
N GLU A 345 -2.42 -27.89 8.10
CA GLU A 345 -1.98 -28.53 9.33
C GLU A 345 -0.64 -27.96 9.83
N PRO A 346 -0.48 -27.76 11.15
CA PRO A 346 0.83 -27.57 11.73
C PRO A 346 1.57 -28.91 11.75
N VAL A 347 2.74 -28.97 11.12
CA VAL A 347 3.58 -30.17 11.05
C VAL A 347 4.90 -29.90 11.77
N ASP A 348 5.31 -30.80 12.66
CA ASP A 348 6.65 -30.77 13.23
C ASP A 348 7.64 -31.50 12.32
N ARG A 349 8.79 -30.88 12.07
CA ARG A 349 9.96 -31.53 11.51
C ARG A 349 11.19 -31.10 12.28
N ASN A 350 11.76 -32.05 13.03
CA ASN A 350 12.96 -31.85 13.85
C ASN A 350 12.80 -30.72 14.88
N GLY A 351 11.63 -30.65 15.55
CA GLY A 351 11.35 -29.63 16.57
C GLY A 351 11.07 -28.24 16.00
N LYS A 352 10.88 -28.13 14.67
CA LYS A 352 10.42 -26.92 13.98
C LYS A 352 9.01 -27.13 13.47
N THR A 353 8.12 -26.19 13.77
CA THR A 353 6.75 -26.17 13.29
C THR A 353 6.69 -25.54 11.90
N TYR A 354 5.88 -26.11 11.03
CA TYR A 354 5.59 -25.60 9.70
C TYR A 354 4.07 -25.57 9.51
N MET A 355 3.55 -24.57 8.81
CA MET A 355 2.14 -24.53 8.46
C MET A 355 1.98 -25.01 7.01
N VAL A 356 1.34 -26.16 6.81
CA VAL A 356 1.37 -26.89 5.53
C VAL A 356 -0.02 -27.04 4.96
N VAL A 357 -0.21 -26.66 3.70
CA VAL A 357 -1.42 -26.98 2.93
C VAL A 357 -1.37 -28.45 2.53
N LYS A 358 -2.27 -29.26 3.08
CA LYS A 358 -2.36 -30.71 2.83
C LYS A 358 -3.25 -31.03 1.65
N ASP A 359 -4.23 -30.18 1.38
CA ASP A 359 -5.24 -30.37 0.34
C ASP A 359 -5.68 -29.00 -0.22
N TYR A 360 -5.26 -28.68 -1.45
CA TYR A 360 -5.55 -27.39 -2.08
C TYR A 360 -7.05 -27.22 -2.41
N ASP A 361 -7.77 -28.30 -2.68
CA ASP A 361 -9.20 -28.24 -2.99
C ASP A 361 -10.00 -27.92 -1.72
N LYS A 362 -9.66 -28.58 -0.60
CA LYS A 362 -10.24 -28.23 0.70
C LYS A 362 -9.84 -26.82 1.15
N MET A 363 -8.63 -26.37 0.83
CA MET A 363 -8.21 -24.99 1.13
C MET A 363 -9.12 -24.02 0.39
N ARG A 364 -9.38 -24.24 -0.91
CA ARG A 364 -10.32 -23.43 -1.69
C ARG A 364 -11.74 -23.47 -1.13
N GLN A 365 -12.21 -24.64 -0.68
CA GLN A 365 -13.51 -24.77 -0.02
C GLN A 365 -13.59 -23.89 1.24
N GLY A 366 -12.60 -23.97 2.12
CA GLY A 366 -12.55 -23.17 3.35
C GLY A 366 -12.46 -21.66 3.07
N VAL A 367 -11.64 -21.27 2.09
CA VAL A 367 -11.54 -19.89 1.59
C VAL A 367 -12.91 -19.39 1.12
N GLY A 368 -13.61 -20.17 0.29
CA GLY A 368 -14.94 -19.80 -0.21
C GLY A 368 -15.99 -19.67 0.91
N MET A 369 -15.96 -20.56 1.90
CA MET A 369 -16.83 -20.49 3.09
C MET A 369 -16.61 -19.20 3.87
N LEU A 370 -15.35 -18.84 4.15
CA LEU A 370 -15.02 -17.64 4.90
C LEU A 370 -15.35 -16.37 4.10
N LEU A 371 -15.04 -16.36 2.79
CA LEU A 371 -15.34 -15.23 1.90
C LEU A 371 -16.83 -14.92 1.87
N ALA A 372 -17.66 -15.96 1.76
CA ALA A 372 -19.12 -15.80 1.78
C ALA A 372 -19.62 -15.22 3.11
N GLU A 373 -19.08 -15.70 4.24
CA GLU A 373 -19.48 -15.22 5.57
C GLU A 373 -19.01 -13.78 5.83
N LEU A 374 -17.76 -13.42 5.48
CA LEU A 374 -17.30 -12.04 5.61
C LEU A 374 -18.09 -11.08 4.74
N MET A 375 -18.47 -11.50 3.53
CA MET A 375 -19.34 -10.69 2.67
C MET A 375 -20.74 -10.49 3.29
N ARG A 376 -21.33 -11.54 3.88
CA ARG A 376 -22.62 -11.42 4.59
C ARG A 376 -22.50 -10.44 5.77
N ILE A 377 -21.48 -10.62 6.61
CA ILE A 377 -21.22 -9.78 7.78
C ILE A 377 -21.06 -8.31 7.35
N LYS A 378 -20.25 -8.04 6.32
CA LYS A 378 -20.11 -6.70 5.71
C LYS A 378 -21.47 -6.17 5.30
N ALA A 379 -22.17 -6.89 4.43
CA ALA A 379 -23.42 -6.44 3.83
C ALA A 379 -24.53 -6.18 4.85
N GLU A 380 -24.52 -6.87 5.97
CA GLU A 380 -25.55 -6.76 7.02
C GLU A 380 -25.17 -5.83 8.18
N GLY A 381 -23.90 -5.39 8.23
CA GLY A 381 -23.39 -4.59 9.34
C GLY A 381 -23.37 -5.37 10.66
N ASP A 382 -23.12 -6.68 10.58
CA ASP A 382 -23.26 -7.63 11.70
C ASP A 382 -22.03 -7.59 12.61
N TYR A 383 -21.97 -6.57 13.46
CA TYR A 383 -20.87 -6.34 14.40
C TYR A 383 -20.57 -7.56 15.29
N ASP A 384 -21.61 -8.23 15.80
CA ASP A 384 -21.44 -9.33 16.74
C ASP A 384 -20.82 -10.56 16.04
N ALA A 385 -21.22 -10.84 14.80
CA ALA A 385 -20.59 -11.89 14.00
C ALA A 385 -19.14 -11.54 13.63
N ALA A 386 -18.86 -10.30 13.23
CA ALA A 386 -17.49 -9.83 12.95
C ALA A 386 -16.59 -10.03 14.17
N LYS A 387 -17.04 -9.54 15.33
CA LYS A 387 -16.36 -9.67 16.60
C LYS A 387 -16.10 -11.13 16.96
N ALA A 388 -17.12 -11.98 16.90
CA ALA A 388 -17.01 -13.39 17.25
C ALA A 388 -16.00 -14.12 16.35
N LEU A 389 -16.04 -13.86 15.05
CA LEU A 389 -15.19 -14.51 14.06
C LEU A 389 -13.73 -14.06 14.18
N ILE A 390 -13.47 -12.76 14.20
CA ILE A 390 -12.11 -12.19 14.27
C ILE A 390 -11.48 -12.50 15.63
N THR A 391 -12.23 -12.39 16.73
CA THR A 391 -11.68 -12.74 18.06
C THR A 391 -11.28 -14.21 18.12
N ARG A 392 -12.07 -15.10 17.52
CA ARG A 392 -11.83 -16.55 17.58
C ARG A 392 -10.63 -16.99 16.74
N TYR A 393 -10.42 -16.40 15.57
CA TYR A 393 -9.44 -16.91 14.61
C TYR A 393 -8.32 -15.93 14.22
N GLY A 394 -8.53 -14.62 14.37
CA GLY A 394 -7.61 -13.58 13.87
C GLY A 394 -6.72 -12.92 14.92
N ILE A 395 -7.19 -12.80 16.16
CA ILE A 395 -6.46 -12.04 17.21
C ILE A 395 -5.40 -12.90 17.90
N HIS A 396 -5.82 -14.06 18.41
CA HIS A 396 -4.98 -14.90 19.25
C HIS A 396 -4.28 -16.00 18.47
N PHE A 397 -3.07 -16.34 18.88
CA PHE A 397 -2.24 -17.37 18.27
C PHE A 397 -1.56 -18.26 19.30
N ASN A 398 -0.99 -19.38 18.84
CA ASN A 398 -0.22 -20.28 19.69
C ASN A 398 1.13 -19.65 20.06
N THR A 399 1.30 -19.29 21.33
CA THR A 399 2.52 -18.63 21.83
C THR A 399 3.77 -19.52 21.72
N ALA A 400 3.65 -20.85 21.82
CA ALA A 400 4.78 -21.76 21.61
C ALA A 400 5.27 -21.75 20.15
N TRP A 401 4.35 -21.61 19.19
CA TRP A 401 4.72 -21.41 17.79
C TRP A 401 5.42 -20.06 17.60
N ARG A 402 4.86 -18.97 18.15
CA ARG A 402 5.51 -17.66 18.12
C ARG A 402 6.93 -17.71 18.67
N ASP A 403 7.12 -18.26 19.87
CA ASP A 403 8.43 -18.32 20.53
C ASP A 403 9.46 -19.03 19.65
N GLN A 404 9.06 -20.13 19.00
CA GLN A 404 9.90 -20.84 18.04
C GLN A 404 10.19 -20.01 16.80
N VAL A 405 9.21 -19.28 16.24
CA VAL A 405 9.41 -18.40 15.09
C VAL A 405 10.40 -17.29 15.41
N VAL A 406 10.23 -16.60 16.54
CA VAL A 406 11.16 -15.54 16.99
C VAL A 406 12.57 -16.08 17.12
N GLU A 407 12.75 -17.25 17.74
CA GLU A 407 14.06 -17.88 17.88
C GLU A 407 14.68 -18.28 16.54
N ARG A 408 13.88 -18.81 15.60
CA ARG A 408 14.34 -19.15 14.25
C ARG A 408 14.76 -17.92 13.47
N TYR A 409 13.99 -16.83 13.53
CA TYR A 409 14.33 -15.57 12.85
C TYR A 409 15.59 -14.91 13.41
N LYS A 410 15.84 -14.97 14.72
CA LYS A 410 17.09 -14.47 15.31
C LYS A 410 18.33 -15.12 14.69
N ARG A 411 18.24 -16.40 14.30
CA ARG A 411 19.35 -17.14 13.67
C ARG A 411 19.54 -16.84 12.19
N LEU A 412 18.58 -16.16 11.55
CA LEU A 412 18.71 -15.75 10.15
C LEU A 412 19.54 -14.47 9.99
N GLU A 413 19.79 -13.75 11.08
CA GLU A 413 20.56 -12.49 11.10
C GLU A 413 20.04 -11.48 10.06
N LEU A 414 18.72 -11.45 9.87
CA LEU A 414 18.07 -10.53 8.93
C LEU A 414 18.04 -9.10 9.51
N PRO A 415 18.24 -8.07 8.67
CA PRO A 415 18.01 -6.68 9.05
C PRO A 415 16.59 -6.47 9.57
N THR A 416 16.47 -5.64 10.62
CA THR A 416 15.17 -5.23 11.19
C THR A 416 14.63 -3.94 10.56
N TYR A 417 15.51 -3.17 9.93
CA TYR A 417 15.18 -1.92 9.26
C TYR A 417 15.81 -1.90 7.87
N TRP A 418 15.06 -1.41 6.89
CA TRP A 418 15.54 -1.22 5.54
C TRP A 418 15.72 0.27 5.24
N VAL A 419 16.71 0.57 4.41
CA VAL A 419 16.89 1.92 3.86
C VAL A 419 17.03 1.81 2.35
N GLY A 420 16.29 2.65 1.63
CA GLY A 420 16.43 2.79 0.18
C GLY A 420 17.66 3.63 -0.16
N ILE A 421 18.31 3.30 -1.27
CA ILE A 421 19.29 4.19 -1.93
C ILE A 421 18.64 4.63 -3.23
N ASN A 422 18.30 5.91 -3.34
CA ASN A 422 17.74 6.46 -4.56
C ASN A 422 18.71 6.28 -5.75
N PRO A 423 18.22 6.08 -6.98
CA PRO A 423 19.06 6.17 -8.16
C PRO A 423 19.50 7.63 -8.43
N ASP A 424 20.54 7.77 -9.25
CA ASP A 424 20.93 9.05 -9.84
C ASP A 424 20.30 9.17 -11.22
N LEU A 425 19.52 10.24 -11.42
CA LEU A 425 18.97 10.59 -12.72
C LEU A 425 19.88 11.64 -13.37
N VAL A 426 20.72 11.23 -14.31
CA VAL A 426 21.72 12.08 -14.97
C VAL A 426 21.21 12.50 -16.35
N PRO A 427 20.82 13.78 -16.55
CA PRO A 427 20.33 14.25 -17.84
C PRO A 427 21.46 14.34 -18.86
N HIS A 428 21.17 13.91 -20.09
CA HIS A 428 21.95 14.24 -21.27
C HIS A 428 21.26 15.39 -22.01
N TYR A 429 22.05 16.38 -22.41
CA TYR A 429 21.56 17.56 -23.11
C TYR A 429 21.96 17.49 -24.58
N GLY A 430 20.96 17.52 -25.46
CA GLY A 430 21.17 17.55 -26.90
C GLY A 430 21.69 18.90 -27.40
N GLY A 431 21.99 18.99 -28.70
CA GLY A 431 22.56 20.21 -29.31
C GLY A 431 21.70 21.48 -29.21
N ASN A 432 20.42 21.35 -28.87
CA ASN A 432 19.50 22.46 -28.62
C ASN A 432 19.41 22.87 -27.13
N GLY A 433 20.23 22.28 -26.25
CA GLY A 433 20.24 22.52 -24.82
C GLY A 433 19.06 21.90 -24.05
N ARG A 434 18.23 21.07 -24.69
CA ARG A 434 17.13 20.33 -24.05
C ARG A 434 17.57 18.94 -23.65
N ILE A 435 16.93 18.39 -22.63
CA ILE A 435 17.12 16.99 -22.23
C ILE A 435 16.54 16.10 -23.33
N ASP A 436 17.35 15.20 -23.89
CA ASP A 436 16.93 14.20 -24.88
C ASP A 436 17.09 12.75 -24.38
N ALA A 437 17.87 12.53 -23.32
CA ALA A 437 17.99 11.25 -22.62
C ALA A 437 18.29 11.47 -21.13
N VAL A 438 17.98 10.48 -20.31
CA VAL A 438 18.34 10.43 -18.89
C VAL A 438 18.99 9.08 -18.60
N GLN A 439 20.21 9.11 -18.09
CA GLN A 439 20.88 7.90 -17.59
C GLN A 439 20.51 7.68 -16.13
N ILE A 440 20.04 6.48 -15.80
CA ILE A 440 19.80 6.05 -14.42
C ILE A 440 21.05 5.33 -13.91
N ARG A 441 21.61 5.76 -12.77
CA ARG A 441 22.74 5.10 -12.11
C ARG A 441 22.36 4.65 -10.70
N TYR A 442 22.92 3.52 -10.26
CA TYR A 442 22.66 2.98 -8.93
C TYR A 442 23.95 3.03 -8.11
N PRO A 443 24.20 4.10 -7.33
CA PRO A 443 25.49 4.32 -6.67
C PRO A 443 25.85 3.25 -5.62
N ARG A 444 24.87 2.51 -5.09
CA ARG A 444 25.04 1.42 -4.10
C ARG A 444 25.90 1.80 -2.88
N ASP A 445 25.97 3.08 -2.54
CA ASP A 445 26.65 3.62 -1.37
C ASP A 445 25.75 4.65 -0.69
N PHE A 446 25.23 4.25 0.48
CA PHE A 446 24.35 5.08 1.27
C PHE A 446 25.05 6.33 1.81
N ALA A 447 26.26 6.18 2.35
CA ALA A 447 27.00 7.29 2.96
C ALA A 447 27.36 8.34 1.91
N GLN A 448 27.81 7.90 0.73
CA GLN A 448 28.11 8.80 -0.38
C GLN A 448 26.85 9.53 -0.87
N GLN A 449 25.70 8.86 -0.94
CA GLN A 449 24.44 9.50 -1.31
C GLN A 449 24.04 10.57 -0.30
N GLN A 450 24.09 10.29 1.00
CA GLN A 450 23.75 11.25 2.05
C GLN A 450 24.67 12.48 2.02
N LEU A 451 25.99 12.29 1.89
CA LEU A 451 26.96 13.39 1.75
C LEU A 451 26.73 14.23 0.49
N ARG A 452 26.27 13.61 -0.59
CA ARG A 452 25.92 14.37 -1.80
C ARG A 452 24.67 15.20 -1.59
N TYR A 453 23.67 14.70 -0.87
CA TYR A 453 22.44 15.43 -0.59
C TYR A 453 22.68 16.71 0.22
N THR A 454 23.62 16.71 1.18
CA THR A 454 24.00 17.93 1.90
C THR A 454 24.60 18.99 0.95
N THR A 455 25.41 18.54 -0.01
CA THR A 455 25.96 19.42 -1.06
C THR A 455 24.87 20.02 -1.94
N ILE A 456 23.81 19.26 -2.24
CA ILE A 456 22.67 19.73 -3.06
C ILE A 456 21.81 20.74 -2.28
N THR A 457 21.64 20.56 -0.98
CA THR A 457 20.88 21.49 -0.12
C THR A 457 21.66 22.77 0.19
N GLY A 458 22.97 22.79 -0.10
CA GLY A 458 23.85 23.96 0.08
C GLY A 458 24.37 24.10 1.51
N GLU A 459 24.47 22.99 2.25
CA GLU A 459 25.05 22.91 3.59
C GLU A 459 26.51 22.43 3.58
#